data_AF-A0AAW9KAV2-F1
#
_entry.id   AF-A0AAW9KAV2-F1
#
_cell.length_a   1.000
_cell.length_b   1.000
_cell.length_c   1.000
_cell.angle_alpha   90.00
_cell.angle_beta   90.00
_cell.angle_gamma   90.00
#
_symmetry.space_group_name_H-M   'P 1'
#
loop_
_entity.id
_entity.type
_entity.pdbx_description
1 polymer ?
#
loop_
_entity_poly.entity_id
_entity_poly.type
_entity_poly.pdbx_seq_one_letter_code
_entity_poly.pdbx_strand_id
1 'polypeptide(L)'
;MENITSIFREKKLKLTPQRLAVYKYLMSTNEHPSAEIIYKALQPEYPTMSLATVYKALKTLVEVNLVQEINVGEGNFSYDAISHEHAHIQCINCSKV
;
A
#
# COMPACT_ATOMS: atom_id res chain seq x y z
N MET A 1 -9.22 0.50 -15.55
CA MET A 1 -7.96 0.74 -14.81
C MET A 1 -7.71 2.24 -14.83
N GLU A 2 -8.10 2.96 -13.78
CA GLU A 2 -7.77 4.38 -13.67
C GLU A 2 -6.26 4.55 -13.84
N ASN A 3 -5.87 5.51 -14.66
CA ASN A 3 -4.48 5.68 -14.99
C ASN A 3 -3.77 6.28 -13.77
N ILE A 4 -3.17 5.43 -12.92
CA ILE A 4 -2.39 5.84 -11.73
C ILE A 4 -1.40 6.98 -12.04
N THR A 5 -0.89 7.04 -13.27
CA THR A 5 -0.02 8.14 -13.69
C THR A 5 -0.72 9.50 -13.69
N SER A 6 -2.01 9.56 -14.05
CA SER A 6 -2.83 10.78 -13.99
C SER A 6 -3.01 11.27 -12.55
N ILE A 7 -3.35 10.37 -11.62
CA ILE A 7 -3.51 10.69 -10.18
C ILE A 7 -2.23 11.32 -9.63
N PHE A 8 -1.08 10.70 -9.90
CA PHE A 8 0.22 11.22 -9.48
C PHE A 8 0.56 12.56 -10.15
N ARG A 9 0.25 12.72 -11.43
CA ARG A 9 0.48 13.97 -12.18
C ARG A 9 -0.34 15.14 -11.66
N GLU A 10 -1.63 14.92 -11.36
CA GLU A 10 -2.52 15.93 -10.78
C GLU A 10 -2.03 16.42 -9.42
N LYS A 11 -1.48 15.50 -8.61
CA LYS A 11 -0.88 15.80 -7.31
C LYS A 11 0.57 16.31 -7.40
N LYS A 12 1.11 16.48 -8.61
CA LYS A 12 2.52 16.86 -8.87
C LYS A 12 3.54 15.94 -8.19
N LEU A 13 3.19 14.68 -8.02
CA LEU A 13 4.02 13.64 -7.43
C LEU A 13 4.63 12.76 -8.54
N LYS A 14 5.84 12.26 -8.30
CA LYS A 14 6.50 11.32 -9.22
C LYS A 14 6.07 9.89 -8.94
N LEU A 15 5.51 9.17 -9.91
CA LEU A 15 5.33 7.73 -9.78
C LEU A 15 6.68 7.03 -10.02
N THR A 16 7.29 6.51 -8.96
CA THR A 16 8.57 5.77 -9.06
C THR A 16 8.33 4.27 -9.22
N PRO A 17 9.29 3.49 -9.74
CA PRO A 17 9.17 2.04 -9.82
C PRO A 17 8.87 1.39 -8.47
N GLN A 18 9.49 1.87 -7.37
CA GLN A 18 9.24 1.34 -6.03
C GLN A 18 7.81 1.62 -5.54
N ARG A 19 7.26 2.81 -5.80
CA ARG A 19 5.87 3.15 -5.46
C ARG A 19 4.89 2.27 -6.23
N LEU A 20 5.17 2.05 -7.51
CA LEU A 20 4.37 1.16 -8.34
C LEU A 20 4.46 -0.29 -7.88
N ALA A 21 5.65 -0.76 -7.46
CA ALA A 21 5.85 -2.11 -6.95
C ALA A 21 5.06 -2.35 -5.66
N VAL A 22 5.11 -1.40 -4.71
CA VAL A 22 4.31 -1.45 -3.46
C VAL A 22 2.82 -1.50 -3.77
N TYR A 23 2.34 -0.63 -4.66
CA TYR A 23 0.92 -0.61 -5.04
C TYR A 23 0.49 -1.92 -5.73
N LYS A 24 1.30 -2.43 -6.66
CA LYS A 24 1.02 -3.71 -7.35
C LYS A 24 0.98 -4.88 -6.39
N TYR A 25 1.89 -4.92 -5.41
CA TYR A 25 1.89 -5.95 -4.38
C TYR A 25 0.59 -5.94 -3.57
N LEU A 26 0.16 -4.77 -3.09
CA LEU A 26 -1.10 -4.63 -2.35
C LEU A 26 -2.32 -4.99 -3.22
N MET A 27 -2.32 -4.63 -4.50
CA MET A 27 -3.37 -5.05 -5.45
C MET A 27 -3.37 -6.55 -5.75
N SER A 28 -2.27 -7.27 -5.47
CA SER A 28 -2.13 -8.70 -5.77
C SER A 28 -2.48 -9.62 -4.60
N THR A 29 -2.69 -9.05 -3.41
CA THR A 29 -3.03 -9.79 -2.19
C THR A 29 -4.41 -9.40 -1.70
N ASN A 30 -5.10 -10.33 -1.06
CA ASN A 30 -6.35 -10.07 -0.33
C ASN A 30 -6.09 -9.87 1.18
N GLU A 31 -4.85 -10.05 1.63
CA GLU A 31 -4.45 -9.79 3.01
C GLU A 31 -4.11 -8.31 3.22
N HIS A 32 -3.98 -7.87 4.47
CA HIS A 32 -3.57 -6.51 4.82
C HIS A 32 -2.18 -6.50 5.45
N PRO A 33 -1.12 -6.61 4.63
CA PRO A 33 0.24 -6.77 5.14
C PRO A 33 0.74 -5.50 5.84
N SER A 34 1.62 -5.68 6.81
CA SER A 34 2.41 -4.58 7.38
C SER A 34 3.51 -4.13 6.42
N ALA A 35 4.10 -2.96 6.68
CA ALA A 35 5.22 -2.45 5.89
C ALA A 35 6.42 -3.44 5.83
N GLU A 36 6.66 -4.18 6.91
CA GLU A 36 7.72 -5.19 7.00
C GLU A 36 7.45 -6.39 6.09
N ILE A 37 6.18 -6.82 5.99
CA ILE A 37 5.77 -7.91 5.10
C ILE A 37 5.96 -7.48 3.64
N ILE A 38 5.47 -6.27 3.29
CA ILE A 38 5.63 -5.69 1.94
C ILE A 38 7.11 -5.59 1.58
N TYR A 39 7.95 -5.11 2.51
CA TYR A 39 9.39 -5.01 2.33
C TYR A 39 10.02 -6.37 2.03
N LYS A 40 9.75 -7.39 2.86
CA LYS A 40 10.30 -8.74 2.67
C LYS A 40 9.85 -9.36 1.34
N ALA A 41 8.60 -9.15 0.95
CA ALA A 41 8.07 -9.66 -0.31
C ALA A 41 8.74 -9.04 -1.53
N LEU A 42 9.06 -7.74 -1.47
CA LEU A 42 9.64 -7.00 -2.60
C LEU A 42 11.17 -7.00 -2.62
N GLN A 43 11.85 -7.29 -1.50
CA GLN A 43 13.31 -7.26 -1.39
C GLN A 43 14.04 -8.12 -2.45
N PRO A 44 13.58 -9.33 -2.83
CA PRO A 44 14.27 -10.13 -3.85
C PRO A 44 14.33 -9.47 -5.24
N GLU A 45 13.29 -8.74 -5.63
CA GLU A 45 13.22 -8.03 -6.92
C GLU A 45 13.81 -6.61 -6.83
N TYR A 46 13.72 -5.97 -5.65
CA TYR A 46 14.20 -4.62 -5.38
C TYR A 46 15.25 -4.62 -4.25
N PRO A 47 16.46 -5.20 -4.46
CA PRO A 47 17.45 -5.40 -3.39
C PRO A 47 18.03 -4.11 -2.81
N THR A 48 17.92 -2.99 -3.53
CA THR A 48 18.35 -1.66 -3.06
C THR A 48 17.26 -0.90 -2.32
N MET A 49 16.03 -1.44 -2.28
CA MET A 49 14.93 -0.83 -1.56
C MET A 49 15.11 -1.06 -0.05
N SER A 50 14.89 -0.03 0.74
CA SER A 50 14.90 -0.12 2.21
C SER A 50 13.47 -0.13 2.76
N LEU A 51 13.31 -0.59 4.00
CA LEU A 51 12.03 -0.48 4.72
C LEU A 51 11.53 0.98 4.78
N ALA A 52 12.44 1.94 4.98
CA ALA A 52 12.10 3.37 4.95
C ALA A 52 11.55 3.83 3.57
N THR A 53 11.98 3.19 2.48
CA THR A 53 11.46 3.46 1.13
C THR A 53 10.03 2.94 0.98
N VAL A 54 9.73 1.77 1.57
CA VAL A 54 8.37 1.21 1.62
C VAL A 54 7.44 2.15 2.41
N TYR A 55 7.82 2.60 3.60
CA TYR A 55 7.03 3.57 4.38
C TYR A 55 6.77 4.87 3.60
N LYS A 56 7.78 5.43 2.93
CA LYS A 56 7.60 6.63 2.09
C LYS A 56 6.66 6.38 0.92
N ALA A 57 6.73 5.21 0.30
CA ALA A 57 5.83 4.81 -0.77
C ALA A 57 4.38 4.71 -0.27
N LEU A 58 4.16 3.97 0.83
CA LEU A 58 2.85 3.81 1.46
C LEU A 58 2.23 5.15 1.84
N LYS A 59 3.00 6.03 2.52
CA LYS A 59 2.55 7.38 2.84
C LYS A 59 2.08 8.14 1.60
N THR A 60 2.85 8.08 0.51
CA THR A 60 2.47 8.75 -0.75
C THR A 60 1.20 8.14 -1.35
N LEU A 61 1.05 6.82 -1.31
CA LEU A 61 -0.11 6.11 -1.86
C LEU A 61 -1.39 6.40 -1.06
N VAL A 62 -1.26 6.55 0.25
CA VAL A 62 -2.35 7.01 1.14
C VAL A 62 -2.72 8.46 0.83
N GLU A 63 -1.74 9.36 0.67
CA GLU A 63 -1.97 10.78 0.30
C GLU A 63 -2.74 10.96 -1.02
N VAL A 64 -2.64 9.99 -1.93
CA VAL A 64 -3.35 9.99 -3.22
C VAL A 64 -4.56 9.07 -3.27
N ASN A 65 -5.02 8.55 -2.12
CA ASN A 65 -6.18 7.67 -1.98
C ASN A 65 -6.14 6.38 -2.81
N LEU A 66 -4.95 5.82 -3.01
CA LEU A 66 -4.79 4.50 -3.66
C LEU A 66 -4.62 3.36 -2.66
N VAL A 67 -4.21 3.68 -1.43
CA VAL A 67 -4.00 2.74 -0.34
C VAL A 67 -4.66 3.32 0.91
N GLN A 68 -5.27 2.46 1.73
CA GLN A 68 -5.69 2.82 3.08
C GLN A 68 -4.72 2.24 4.10
N GLU A 69 -4.52 2.98 5.18
CA GLU A 69 -3.79 2.54 6.37
C GLU A 69 -4.81 2.11 7.43
N ILE A 70 -4.61 0.91 7.98
CA ILE A 70 -5.46 0.29 9.00
C ILE A 70 -4.65 0.18 10.27
N ASN A 71 -5.07 0.89 11.32
CA ASN A 71 -4.47 0.79 12.64
C ASN A 71 -4.97 -0.50 13.32
N VAL A 72 -4.07 -1.46 13.53
CA VAL A 72 -4.40 -2.75 14.18
C VAL A 72 -4.08 -2.75 15.68
N GLY A 73 -3.70 -1.60 16.24
CA GLY A 73 -3.38 -1.42 17.66
C GLY A 73 -1.88 -1.42 17.95
N GLU A 74 -1.51 -0.88 19.12
CA GLU A 74 -0.12 -0.86 19.63
C GLU A 74 0.92 -0.21 18.70
N GLY A 75 0.46 0.70 17.81
CA GLY A 75 1.34 1.35 16.82
C GLY A 75 1.67 0.49 15.61
N ASN A 76 1.01 -0.65 15.45
CA ASN A 76 1.12 -1.49 14.26
C ASN A 76 0.09 -1.06 13.20
N PHE A 77 0.54 -1.02 11.95
CA PHE A 77 -0.27 -0.62 10.81
C PHE A 77 -0.23 -1.68 9.71
N SER A 78 -1.42 -1.98 9.20
CA SER A 78 -1.64 -2.80 8.02
C SER A 78 -2.10 -1.92 6.87
N TYR A 79 -1.83 -2.34 5.64
CA TYR A 79 -2.11 -1.56 4.45
C TYR A 79 -2.93 -2.36 3.45
N ASP A 80 -3.79 -1.65 2.73
CA ASP A 80 -4.74 -2.27 1.82
C ASP A 80 -4.98 -1.38 0.60
N ALA A 81 -5.04 -1.97 -0.59
CA ALA A 81 -5.21 -1.22 -1.82
C ALA A 81 -6.69 -0.89 -2.03
N ILE A 82 -6.99 0.39 -2.25
CA ILE A 82 -8.35 0.84 -2.53
C ILE A 82 -8.66 0.49 -3.99
N SER A 83 -9.32 -0.66 -4.18
CA SER A 83 -9.87 -1.06 -5.48
C SER A 83 -11.39 -0.89 -5.44
N HIS A 84 -11.97 -0.32 -6.50
CA HIS A 84 -13.43 -0.14 -6.60
C HIS A 84 -14.21 -1.47 -6.61
N GLU A 85 -13.55 -2.63 -6.71
CA GLU A 85 -14.18 -3.94 -6.73
C GLU A 85 -14.21 -4.64 -5.35
N HIS A 86 -13.54 -4.10 -4.33
CA HIS A 86 -13.50 -4.70 -3.00
C HIS A 86 -14.45 -3.95 -2.04
N ALA A 87 -15.62 -4.55 -1.76
CA ALA A 87 -16.45 -4.10 -0.65
C ALA A 87 -15.75 -4.46 0.67
N HIS A 88 -15.07 -3.50 1.30
CA HIS A 88 -14.47 -3.68 2.62
C HIS A 88 -15.58 -3.72 3.67
N ILE A 89 -16.09 -4.92 3.96
CA ILE A 89 -16.92 -5.14 5.16
C ILE A 89 -15.96 -5.12 6.35
N GLN A 90 -15.98 -4.04 7.11
CA GLN A 90 -15.24 -3.91 8.35
C GLN A 90 -15.73 -4.98 9.35
N CYS A 91 -14.89 -5.97 9.68
CA CYS A 91 -15.23 -6.95 10.70
C CYS A 91 -15.23 -6.30 12.09
N ILE A 92 -16.42 -5.93 12.57
CA ILE A 92 -16.68 -5.34 13.89
C ILE A 92 -16.40 -6.28 15.08
N ASN A 93 -15.98 -7.53 14.84
CA ASN A 93 -15.90 -8.55 15.89
C ASN A 93 -14.49 -9.11 16.18
N CYS A 94 -13.48 -8.92 15.33
CA CYS A 94 -12.20 -9.60 15.56
C CYS A 94 -10.92 -8.79 15.35
N SER A 95 -10.98 -7.51 14.97
CA SER A 95 -9.78 -6.68 14.70
C SER A 95 -8.75 -7.37 13.79
N LYS A 96 -9.20 -8.34 13.00
CA LYS A 96 -8.46 -9.04 11.98
C LYS A 96 -9.26 -8.91 10.69
N VAL A 97 -8.55 -8.61 9.63
CA VAL A 97 -8.99 -8.84 8.26
C VAL A 97 -7.99 -9.81 7.64
#